data_AF-A0A930UWK4-F1
#
_entry.id   AF-A0A930UWK4-F1
#
_cell.length_a   1.000
_cell.length_b   1.000
_cell.length_c   1.000
_cell.angle_alpha   90.00
_cell.angle_beta   90.00
_cell.angle_gamma   90.00
#
_symmetry.space_group_name_H-M   'P 1'
#
loop_
_entity.id
_entity.type
_entity.pdbx_description
1 polymer ?
#
loop_
_entity_poly.entity_id
_entity_poly.type
_entity_poly.pdbx_seq_one_letter_code
_entity_poly.pdbx_strand_id
1 'polypeptide(L)'
;MVSIKNAFLSTNINISLGERVLIKAYGLKSRLSGVLNLRQQDNQLGLYGQIKLLNGRFASYGQDLLVRKGEIIFSGLPSQPTLNIEAIRNPTAMENSNITAGIRVSGLAESPTIQVFSNRQCHRIMRSLFTHRKIALF
;
A
#
# COMPACT_ATOMS: atom_id res chain seq x y z
N MET A 1 9.94 -18.06 47.64
CA MET A 1 9.63 -17.95 46.20
C MET A 1 9.22 -16.51 45.92
N VAL A 2 9.98 -15.76 45.12
CA VAL A 2 9.56 -14.44 44.66
C VAL A 2 8.66 -14.67 43.44
N SER A 3 7.37 -14.36 43.57
CA SER A 3 6.43 -14.36 42.44
C SER A 3 6.39 -12.95 41.88
N ILE A 4 7.02 -12.72 40.73
CA ILE A 4 6.87 -11.46 40.00
C ILE A 4 5.48 -11.49 39.36
N LYS A 5 4.51 -10.87 40.03
CA LYS A 5 3.23 -10.50 39.43
C LYS A 5 3.43 -9.11 38.81
N ASN A 6 3.28 -9.02 37.49
CA ASN A 6 3.21 -7.78 36.69
C ASN A 6 4.55 -7.10 36.34
N ALA A 7 5.30 -7.70 35.41
CA ALA A 7 6.28 -6.94 34.62
C ALA A 7 5.61 -6.48 33.31
N PHE A 8 5.57 -5.17 33.07
CA PHE A 8 5.08 -4.58 31.82
C PHE A 8 6.26 -4.08 30.99
N LEU A 9 6.29 -4.40 29.70
CA LEU A 9 7.29 -3.89 28.77
C LEU A 9 6.80 -2.57 28.18
N SER A 10 7.56 -1.50 28.42
CA SER A 10 7.38 -0.22 27.72
C SER A 10 8.55 0.04 26.78
N THR A 11 8.26 0.38 25.52
CA THR A 11 9.28 0.69 24.50
C THR A 11 8.88 1.90 23.68
N ASN A 12 9.86 2.67 23.25
CA ASN A 12 9.69 3.77 22.31
C ASN A 12 10.87 3.74 21.34
N ILE A 13 10.61 3.28 20.12
CA ILE A 13 11.64 2.99 19.11
C ILE A 13 11.36 3.84 17.87
N ASN A 14 12.34 4.66 17.49
CA ASN A 14 12.33 5.34 16.20
C ASN A 14 13.00 4.47 15.14
N ILE A 15 12.30 4.24 14.04
CA ILE A 15 12.74 3.41 12.92
C ILE A 15 12.78 4.31 11.70
N SER A 16 13.97 4.55 11.16
CA SER A 16 14.15 5.27 9.90
C SER A 16 14.45 4.27 8.79
N LEU A 17 13.58 4.23 7.77
CA LEU A 17 13.74 3.35 6.62
C LEU A 17 14.75 3.99 5.65
N GLY A 18 15.95 3.40 5.60
CA GLY A 18 17.03 3.82 4.72
C GLY A 18 16.81 3.46 3.25
N GLU A 19 17.80 3.74 2.41
CA GLU A 19 17.65 3.66 0.95
C GLU A 19 17.54 2.26 0.36
N ARG A 20 17.84 1.21 1.13
CA ARG A 20 17.88 -0.18 0.62
C ARG A 20 16.82 -1.08 1.24
N VAL A 21 15.75 -0.50 1.77
CA VAL A 21 14.60 -1.26 2.26
C VAL A 21 13.71 -1.61 1.07
N LEU A 22 13.55 -2.90 0.79
CA LEU A 22 12.75 -3.41 -0.31
C LEU A 22 11.63 -4.30 0.22
N ILE A 23 10.44 -4.16 -0.35
CA ILE A 23 9.32 -5.06 -0.11
C ILE A 23 9.01 -5.87 -1.36
N LYS A 24 8.74 -7.17 -1.17
CA LYS A 24 8.23 -8.09 -2.18
C LYS A 24 7.12 -8.93 -1.55
N ALA A 25 5.87 -8.57 -1.77
CA ALA A 25 4.73 -9.24 -1.16
C ALA A 25 3.48 -9.10 -2.04
N TYR A 26 2.68 -10.16 -2.17
CA TYR A 26 1.38 -10.14 -2.88
C TYR A 26 1.43 -9.50 -4.28
N GLY A 27 2.53 -9.68 -5.02
CA GLY A 27 2.73 -9.10 -6.34
C GLY A 27 3.27 -7.65 -6.36
N LEU A 28 3.33 -6.96 -5.22
CA LEU A 28 3.99 -5.68 -5.08
C LEU A 28 5.51 -5.87 -4.92
N LYS A 29 6.28 -5.14 -5.72
CA LYS A 29 7.72 -4.91 -5.53
C LYS A 29 7.94 -3.41 -5.41
N SER A 30 8.51 -2.94 -4.31
CA SER A 30 8.79 -1.51 -4.13
C SER A 30 9.94 -1.27 -3.16
N ARG A 31 10.59 -0.12 -3.30
CA ARG A 31 11.48 0.40 -2.28
C ARG A 31 10.68 1.19 -1.25
N LEU A 32 11.00 1.02 0.02
CA LEU A 32 10.36 1.75 1.10
C LEU A 32 11.24 2.90 1.55
N SER A 33 10.62 3.98 1.99
CA SER A 33 11.27 5.08 2.70
C SER A 33 10.30 5.66 3.72
N GLY A 34 10.82 6.38 4.70
CA GLY A 34 10.01 7.03 5.72
C GLY A 34 10.51 6.77 7.13
N VAL A 35 9.70 7.19 8.09
CA VAL A 35 10.03 7.09 9.52
C VAL A 35 8.82 6.56 10.24
N LEU A 36 9.06 5.62 11.14
CA LEU A 36 8.08 5.04 12.03
C LEU A 36 8.52 5.22 13.48
N ASN A 37 7.54 5.37 14.36
CA ASN A 37 7.74 5.36 15.79
C ASN A 37 6.87 4.24 16.37
N LEU A 38 7.52 3.22 16.91
CA LEU A 38 6.89 2.12 17.62
C LEU A 38 6.83 2.48 19.09
N ARG A 39 5.62 2.49 19.65
CA ARG A 39 5.37 2.69 21.08
C ARG A 39 4.70 1.45 21.63
N GLN A 40 5.25 0.87 22.68
CA GLN A 40 4.61 -0.18 23.43
C GLN A 40 4.43 0.28 24.87
N GLN A 41 3.24 0.09 25.42
CA GLN A 41 2.93 0.31 26.83
C GLN A 41 1.78 -0.61 27.22
N ASP A 42 1.85 -1.24 28.40
CA ASP A 42 0.77 -2.08 28.93
C ASP A 42 0.29 -3.17 27.94
N ASN A 43 1.24 -3.80 27.23
CA ASN A 43 1.01 -4.76 26.13
C ASN A 43 0.25 -4.21 24.90
N GLN A 44 0.01 -2.91 24.83
CA GLN A 44 -0.56 -2.26 23.66
C GLN A 44 0.57 -1.75 22.76
N LEU A 45 0.59 -2.21 21.51
CA LEU A 45 1.56 -1.79 20.51
C LEU A 45 0.91 -0.78 19.55
N GLY A 46 1.48 0.42 19.53
CA GLY A 46 1.16 1.49 18.59
C GLY A 46 2.29 1.72 17.61
N LEU A 47 1.96 1.92 16.35
CA LEU A 47 2.87 2.32 15.30
C LEU A 47 2.39 3.65 14.71
N TYR A 48 3.31 4.60 14.60
CA TYR A 48 3.04 5.96 14.14
C TYR A 48 4.02 6.35 13.04
N GLY A 49 3.60 7.20 12.12
CA GLY A 49 4.46 7.75 11.07
C GLY A 49 4.00 7.37 9.68
N GLN A 50 4.92 7.41 8.72
CA GLN A 50 4.59 7.24 7.31
C GLN A 50 5.65 6.41 6.59
N ILE A 51 5.19 5.51 5.74
CA ILE A 51 5.98 4.82 4.73
C ILE A 51 5.58 5.33 3.35
N LYS A 52 6.56 5.55 2.49
CA LYS A 52 6.37 5.82 1.06
C LYS A 52 6.88 4.67 0.22
N LEU A 53 6.06 4.25 -0.73
CA LEU A 53 6.41 3.30 -1.79
C LEU A 53 7.09 4.06 -2.92
N LEU A 54 8.36 3.74 -3.17
CA LEU A 54 9.18 4.37 -4.19
C LEU A 54 9.43 3.37 -5.32
N ASN A 55 9.30 3.85 -6.55
CA ASN A 55 9.48 3.05 -7.78
C ASN A 55 8.75 1.70 -7.72
N GLY A 56 7.52 1.71 -7.20
CA GLY A 56 6.75 0.50 -6.98
C GLY A 56 6.18 -0.07 -8.28
N ARG A 57 6.15 -1.40 -8.38
CA ARG A 57 5.47 -2.14 -9.44
C ARG A 57 4.61 -3.23 -8.83
N PHE A 58 3.34 -3.25 -9.20
CA PHE A 58 2.42 -4.32 -8.84
C PHE A 58 2.19 -5.19 -10.07
N ALA A 59 2.61 -6.45 -10.00
CA ALA A 59 2.48 -7.41 -11.07
C ALA A 59 1.80 -8.68 -10.53
N SER A 60 0.47 -8.74 -10.63
CA SER A 60 -0.34 -9.89 -10.21
C SER A 60 -1.69 -9.89 -10.91
N TYR A 61 -2.35 -11.05 -10.95
CA TYR A 61 -3.69 -11.22 -11.55
C TYR A 61 -3.79 -10.69 -13.00
N GLY A 62 -2.70 -10.81 -13.76
CA GLY A 62 -2.60 -10.29 -15.13
C GLY A 62 -2.55 -8.76 -15.24
N GLN A 63 -2.43 -8.03 -14.12
CA GLN A 63 -2.21 -6.60 -14.11
C GLN A 63 -0.72 -6.30 -13.96
N ASP A 64 -0.24 -5.32 -14.72
CA ASP A 64 1.09 -4.73 -14.58
C ASP A 64 0.93 -3.22 -14.34
N LEU A 65 1.08 -2.80 -13.08
CA LEU A 65 0.84 -1.43 -12.64
C LEU A 65 2.11 -0.81 -12.06
N LEU A 66 2.38 0.43 -12.44
CA LEU A 66 3.45 1.26 -11.89
C LEU A 66 2.86 2.19 -10.83
N VAL A 67 3.40 2.13 -9.61
CA VAL A 67 3.01 2.99 -8.49
C VAL A 67 3.58 4.38 -8.71
N ARG A 68 2.69 5.38 -8.86
CA ARG A 68 3.05 6.81 -9.00
C ARG A 68 3.05 7.53 -7.66
N LYS A 69 2.11 7.14 -6.80
CA LYS A 69 1.99 7.62 -5.43
C LYS A 69 1.74 6.41 -4.55
N GLY A 70 2.45 6.29 -3.44
CA GLY A 70 2.17 5.24 -2.47
C GLY A 70 2.54 5.71 -1.09
N GLU A 71 1.54 6.06 -0.30
CA GLU A 71 1.69 6.49 1.08
C GLU A 71 0.91 5.55 1.98
N ILE A 72 1.56 5.11 3.05
CA ILE A 72 0.98 4.27 4.09
C ILE A 72 1.22 5.00 5.40
N ILE A 73 0.15 5.42 6.06
CA ILE A 73 0.20 6.27 7.25
C ILE A 73 -0.26 5.43 8.44
N PHE A 74 0.57 5.38 9.47
CA PHE A 74 0.30 4.69 10.72
C PHE A 74 -0.03 5.72 11.80
N SER A 75 -1.10 5.49 12.54
CA SER A 75 -1.62 6.42 13.56
C SER A 75 -2.10 5.70 14.82
N GLY A 76 -1.53 4.53 15.13
CA GLY A 76 -1.98 3.67 16.22
C GLY A 76 -1.85 2.21 15.85
N LEU A 77 -2.96 1.54 15.50
CA LEU A 77 -2.95 0.11 15.22
C LEU A 77 -2.13 -0.23 13.96
N PRO A 78 -1.09 -1.08 14.05
CA PRO A 78 -0.27 -1.45 12.91
C PRO A 78 -1.03 -2.18 11.79
N SER A 79 -2.14 -2.85 12.13
CA SER A 79 -3.01 -3.55 11.18
C SER A 79 -3.95 -2.63 10.41
N GLN A 80 -4.12 -1.37 10.85
CA GLN A 80 -5.08 -0.42 10.28
C GLN A 80 -4.38 0.88 9.79
N PRO A 81 -3.35 0.80 8.94
CA PRO A 81 -2.82 2.00 8.34
C PRO A 81 -3.82 2.62 7.35
N THR A 82 -3.71 3.93 7.17
CA THR A 82 -4.38 4.63 6.08
C THR A 82 -3.54 4.55 4.81
N LEU A 83 -4.16 4.13 3.72
CA LEU A 83 -3.57 4.02 2.40
C LEU A 83 -3.90 5.25 1.56
N ASN A 84 -2.94 5.68 0.74
CA ASN A 84 -3.13 6.64 -0.33
C ASN A 84 -2.19 6.27 -1.48
N ILE A 85 -2.68 5.43 -2.39
CA ILE A 85 -1.89 4.80 -3.44
C ILE A 85 -2.54 5.10 -4.79
N GLU A 86 -1.75 5.56 -5.75
CA GLU A 86 -2.12 5.65 -7.17
C GLU A 86 -1.16 4.79 -7.98
N ALA A 87 -1.71 3.92 -8.81
CA ALA A 87 -0.95 3.13 -9.75
C ALA A 87 -1.58 3.19 -11.15
N ILE A 88 -0.74 3.26 -12.18
CA ILE A 88 -1.17 3.29 -13.57
C ILE A 88 -0.71 2.03 -14.29
N ARG A 89 -1.42 1.60 -15.33
CA ARG A 89 -0.91 0.54 -16.20
C ARG A 89 0.45 0.91 -16.77
N ASN A 90 1.33 -0.08 -16.83
CA ASN A 90 2.62 0.08 -17.46
C ASN A 90 2.44 0.39 -18.96
N PRO A 91 2.86 1.57 -19.45
CA PRO A 91 2.65 1.96 -20.85
C PRO A 91 3.37 1.03 -21.83
N THR A 92 4.47 0.40 -21.42
CA THR A 92 5.22 -0.52 -22.28
C THR A 92 4.51 -1.86 -22.49
N ALA A 93 3.52 -2.17 -21.65
CA ALA A 93 2.70 -3.36 -21.78
C ALA A 93 1.41 -3.12 -22.60
N MET A 94 1.24 -1.93 -23.18
CA MET A 94 0.04 -1.54 -23.93
C MET A 94 0.36 -1.31 -25.40
N GLU A 95 -0.51 -1.79 -26.29
CA GLU A 95 -0.46 -1.50 -27.73
C GLU A 95 -0.64 0.00 -28.03
N ASN A 96 -1.35 0.71 -27.14
CA ASN A 96 -1.60 2.14 -27.27
C ASN A 96 -1.17 2.90 -26.00
N SER A 97 0.05 3.44 -26.04
CA SER A 97 0.67 4.20 -24.94
C SER A 97 0.00 5.55 -24.65
N ASN A 98 -0.94 6.00 -25.50
CA ASN A 98 -1.63 7.29 -25.35
C ASN A 98 -2.82 7.25 -24.38
N ILE A 99 -3.10 6.09 -23.76
CA ILE A 99 -4.17 5.90 -22.78
C ILE A 99 -3.55 5.62 -21.42
N THR A 100 -3.83 6.47 -20.43
CA THR A 100 -3.46 6.23 -19.03
C THR A 100 -4.69 5.75 -18.29
N ALA A 101 -4.73 4.45 -18.00
CA ALA A 101 -5.69 3.84 -17.09
C ALA A 101 -4.98 3.48 -15.78
N GLY A 102 -5.68 3.63 -14.67
CA GLY A 102 -5.09 3.39 -13.36
C GLY A 102 -6.12 3.14 -12.26
N ILE A 103 -5.60 2.89 -11.08
CA ILE A 103 -6.35 2.69 -9.85
C ILE A 103 -5.87 3.67 -8.78
N ARG A 104 -6.80 4.10 -7.93
CA ARG A 104 -6.52 4.77 -6.66
C ARG A 104 -7.07 3.92 -5.53
N VAL A 105 -6.25 3.73 -4.51
CA VAL A 105 -6.60 3.02 -3.27
C VAL A 105 -6.44 4.01 -2.13
N SER A 106 -7.51 4.26 -1.40
CA SER A 106 -7.55 5.23 -0.30
C SER A 106 -8.33 4.73 0.90
N GLY A 107 -8.02 5.22 2.10
CA GLY A 107 -8.72 4.86 3.33
C GLY A 107 -8.00 3.77 4.12
N LEU A 108 -8.67 3.17 5.11
CA LEU A 108 -8.06 2.15 5.99
C LEU A 108 -7.73 0.88 5.22
N ALA A 109 -6.61 0.23 5.55
CA ALA A 109 -6.18 -1.00 4.87
C ALA A 109 -7.14 -2.18 5.05
N GLU A 110 -7.93 -2.20 6.13
CA GLU A 110 -8.96 -3.21 6.37
C GLU A 110 -10.21 -3.01 5.49
N SER A 111 -10.49 -1.76 5.11
CA SER A 111 -11.67 -1.37 4.33
C SER A 111 -11.32 -0.28 3.29
N PRO A 112 -10.43 -0.58 2.32
CA PRO A 112 -9.97 0.42 1.38
C PRO A 112 -11.04 0.76 0.35
N THR A 113 -11.11 2.03 -0.02
CA THR A 113 -11.88 2.49 -1.19
C THR A 113 -11.00 2.37 -2.43
N ILE A 114 -11.52 1.73 -3.47
CA ILE A 114 -10.82 1.55 -4.75
C ILE A 114 -11.57 2.31 -5.85
N GLN A 115 -10.86 3.16 -6.58
CA GLN A 115 -11.40 3.91 -7.71
C GLN A 115 -10.59 3.62 -8.97
N VAL A 116 -11.28 3.31 -10.07
CA VAL A 116 -10.66 3.10 -11.38
C VAL A 116 -10.82 4.37 -12.21
N PHE A 117 -9.76 4.81 -12.88
CA PHE A 117 -9.78 6.03 -13.70
C PHE A 117 -9.09 5.84 -15.04
N SER A 118 -9.43 6.71 -15.99
CA SER A 118 -8.78 6.82 -17.30
C SER A 118 -8.74 8.29 -17.75
N ASN A 119 -7.64 8.72 -18.38
CA ASN A 119 -7.41 10.11 -18.78
C ASN A 119 -8.10 10.53 -20.10
N ARG A 120 -8.67 9.61 -20.87
CA ARG A 120 -9.49 9.91 -22.06
C ARG A 120 -10.96 9.77 -21.72
N GLN A 121 -11.81 10.67 -22.24
CA GLN A 121 -13.28 10.53 -22.23
C GLN A 121 -13.65 9.13 -22.72
N CYS A 122 -13.90 8.24 -21.77
CA CYS A 122 -14.19 6.87 -22.06
C CYS A 122 -15.70 6.68 -21.90
N HIS A 123 -16.47 7.12 -22.88
CA HIS A 123 -17.90 6.81 -22.92
C HIS A 123 -18.16 5.33 -23.34
N ARG A 124 -17.12 4.51 -23.60
CA ARG A 124 -17.31 3.15 -24.17
C ARG A 124 -16.26 2.05 -23.88
N ILE A 125 -15.34 2.17 -22.92
CA ILE A 125 -14.31 1.12 -22.67
C ILE A 125 -14.18 0.68 -21.20
N MET A 126 -14.93 1.28 -20.26
CA MET A 126 -14.96 0.79 -18.87
C MET A 126 -15.56 -0.63 -18.74
N ARG A 127 -16.40 -1.07 -19.69
CA ARG A 127 -17.15 -2.34 -19.63
C ARG A 127 -16.48 -3.55 -20.32
N SER A 128 -15.30 -3.37 -20.91
CA SER A 128 -14.62 -4.43 -21.68
C SER A 128 -13.31 -4.89 -21.03
N LEU A 129 -12.54 -3.96 -20.46
CA LEU A 129 -11.19 -4.24 -19.93
C LEU A 129 -11.16 -4.94 -18.56
N PHE A 130 -12.28 -4.96 -17.83
CA PHE A 130 -12.36 -5.51 -16.47
C PHE A 130 -13.49 -6.54 -16.28
N THR A 131 -14.21 -6.92 -17.34
CA THR A 131 -15.38 -7.81 -17.25
C THR A 131 -15.05 -9.27 -17.56
N HIS A 132 -13.95 -9.56 -18.27
CA HIS A 132 -13.67 -10.92 -18.76
C HIS A 132 -12.77 -11.80 -17.88
N ARG A 133 -12.23 -11.29 -16.77
CA ARG A 133 -11.69 -12.15 -15.71
C ARG A 133 -12.02 -11.50 -14.39
N LYS A 134 -12.82 -12.19 -13.57
CA LYS A 134 -13.06 -11.85 -12.17
C LYS A 134 -11.76 -11.33 -11.57
N ILE A 135 -11.71 -10.03 -11.29
CA ILE A 135 -10.79 -9.50 -10.31
C ILE A 135 -11.32 -10.05 -8.98
N ALA A 136 -10.81 -11.21 -8.59
CA ALA A 136 -10.85 -11.64 -7.21
C ALA A 136 -9.80 -10.77 -6.49
N LEU A 137 -10.23 -9.58 -6.10
CA LEU A 137 -9.72 -8.96 -4.89
C LEU A 137 -10.56 -9.54 -3.75
N PHE A 138 -9.90 -9.75 -2.60
CA PHE A 138 -10.26 -10.61 -1.46
C PHE A 138 -9.78 -12.06 -1.60
#